data_AF-A0A2M9WDU6-F1
#
_entry.id   AF-A0A2M9WDU6-F1
#
_cell.length_a   1.000
_cell.length_b   1.000
_cell.length_c   1.000
_cell.angle_alpha   90.00
_cell.angle_beta   90.00
_cell.angle_gamma   90.00
#
_symmetry.space_group_name_H-M   'P 1'
#
loop_
_entity.id
_entity.type
_entity.pdbx_description
1 polymer ?
#
loop_
_entity_poly.entity_id
_entity_poly.type
_entity_poly.pdbx_seq_one_letter_code
_entity_poly.pdbx_strand_id
1 'polypeptide(L)'
;MSQKIHWIDNLRAVACLMVIVIHTTTWYITGPMAVTGTSWDVANLLNSASRVCVPLFFMISGYLFFGERSAQGRHLLRIVLCLLFYSAVALAYITWLTPISEGRSLLKLLQKPVFYHLWFFFAIIGIYLLSPLIQVKSVQPRYVALLVIVLAVLANPNTVSQSLGPFHWLPVNLYVSGDSIYYLLYALLGRAIGCMETDKRGISWLAGLGFIACWIGITLGTKQMLKINGAFNDTWYLYCGPLVFIAAISLLVLFKNRLNSHTPPMLAMISRYSLPIYGFHALFIHYLRTNHYDDMSRPWLDLPWVFGITLIGSLLLAMLLKRVDKHHLVS
;
A
#
# COMPACT_ATOMS: atom_id res chain seq x y z
N MET A 1 -26.92 5.39 -14.62
CA MET A 1 -25.53 5.90 -14.45
C MET A 1 -25.09 5.56 -13.04
N SER A 2 -24.07 4.71 -12.86
CA SER A 2 -23.54 4.43 -11.51
C SER A 2 -23.05 5.74 -10.90
N GLN A 3 -23.63 6.19 -9.80
CA GLN A 3 -23.15 7.40 -9.11
C GLN A 3 -21.66 7.22 -8.82
N LYS A 4 -20.85 8.19 -9.27
CA LYS A 4 -19.41 8.15 -9.11
C LYS A 4 -19.09 8.50 -7.67
N ILE A 5 -18.49 7.56 -6.94
CA ILE A 5 -18.15 7.76 -5.53
C ILE A 5 -16.79 8.46 -5.46
N HIS A 6 -16.81 9.79 -5.28
CA HIS A 6 -15.63 10.65 -5.39
C HIS A 6 -14.56 10.36 -4.33
N TRP A 7 -14.96 9.98 -3.11
CA TRP A 7 -14.00 9.69 -2.06
C TRP A 7 -13.10 8.51 -2.41
N ILE A 8 -13.59 7.52 -3.16
CA ILE A 8 -12.80 6.36 -3.60
C ILE A 8 -11.70 6.80 -4.55
N ASP A 9 -12.04 7.64 -5.53
CA ASP A 9 -11.07 8.10 -6.51
C ASP A 9 -10.00 8.99 -5.85
N ASN A 10 -10.41 9.89 -4.94
CA ASN A 10 -9.51 10.72 -4.15
C ASN A 10 -8.58 9.89 -3.28
N LEU A 11 -9.12 8.91 -2.54
CA LEU A 11 -8.35 8.05 -1.64
C LEU A 11 -7.39 7.16 -2.41
N ARG A 12 -7.82 6.59 -3.55
CA ARG A 12 -6.97 5.80 -4.45
C ARG A 12 -5.80 6.62 -4.98
N ALA A 13 -6.05 7.87 -5.40
CA ALA A 13 -5.00 8.75 -5.90
C ALA A 13 -3.98 9.07 -4.80
N VAL A 14 -4.44 9.44 -3.60
CA VAL A 14 -3.55 9.76 -2.48
C VAL A 14 -2.78 8.54 -2.01
N ALA A 15 -3.41 7.36 -1.91
CA ALA A 15 -2.72 6.11 -1.59
C ALA A 15 -1.66 5.77 -2.66
N CYS A 16 -1.93 6.02 -3.94
CA CYS A 16 -0.95 5.83 -5.01
C CYS A 16 0.27 6.75 -4.85
N LEU A 17 0.06 8.03 -4.51
CA LEU A 17 1.16 8.95 -4.22
C LEU A 17 1.96 8.51 -2.98
N MET A 18 1.28 8.08 -1.93
CA MET A 18 1.92 7.59 -0.71
C MET A 18 2.79 6.34 -0.95
N VAL A 19 2.43 5.46 -1.89
CA VAL A 19 3.30 4.33 -2.29
C VAL A 19 4.65 4.84 -2.80
N ILE A 20 4.65 5.86 -3.66
CA ILE A 20 5.89 6.47 -4.15
C ILE A 20 6.67 7.04 -2.96
N VAL A 21 6.01 7.77 -2.07
CA VAL A 21 6.66 8.37 -0.87
C VAL A 21 7.30 7.32 0.03
N ILE A 22 6.63 6.19 0.33
CA ILE A 22 7.24 5.11 1.12
C ILE A 22 8.53 4.65 0.44
N HIS A 23 8.47 4.33 -0.85
CA HIS A 23 9.62 3.74 -1.53
C HIS A 23 10.76 4.73 -1.77
N THR A 24 10.47 6.02 -1.97
CA THR A 24 11.52 7.04 -2.06
C THR A 24 12.21 7.28 -0.72
N THR A 25 11.47 7.18 0.39
CA THR A 25 11.99 7.41 1.75
C THR A 25 12.66 6.17 2.34
N THR A 26 12.27 4.95 1.94
CA THR A 26 12.87 3.70 2.47
C THR A 26 14.40 3.66 2.29
N TRP A 27 14.94 4.17 1.19
CA TRP A 27 16.40 4.23 0.97
C TRP A 27 17.13 5.02 2.05
N TYR A 28 16.54 6.08 2.60
CA TYR A 28 17.09 6.83 3.73
C TYR A 28 16.97 6.12 5.07
N ILE A 29 16.03 5.17 5.19
CA ILE A 29 15.76 4.46 6.44
C ILE A 29 16.60 3.19 6.57
N THR A 30 16.82 2.48 5.46
CA THR A 30 17.49 1.18 5.45
C THR A 30 18.87 1.21 4.78
N GLY A 31 19.29 2.33 4.21
CA GLY A 31 20.55 2.45 3.48
C GLY A 31 21.81 2.48 4.37
N PRO A 32 23.02 2.36 3.79
CA PRO A 32 24.28 2.33 4.55
C PRO A 32 24.58 3.65 5.29
N MET A 33 24.06 4.77 4.77
CA MET A 33 24.14 6.10 5.41
C MET A 33 23.00 6.35 6.42
N ALA A 34 22.12 5.37 6.67
CA ALA A 34 20.94 5.50 7.52
C ALA A 34 21.29 5.37 9.00
N VAL A 35 22.18 6.24 9.50
CA VAL A 35 22.49 6.27 10.93
C VAL A 35 22.56 7.73 11.36
N THR A 36 21.45 8.14 11.98
CA THR A 36 21.24 9.35 12.80
C THR A 36 21.54 10.71 12.15
N GLY A 37 20.47 11.40 11.75
CA GLY A 37 20.54 12.79 11.27
C GLY A 37 19.16 13.35 10.89
N THR A 38 19.11 14.63 10.55
CA THR A 38 17.87 15.31 10.11
C THR A 38 17.27 14.65 8.87
N SER A 39 18.09 14.13 7.95
CA SER A 39 17.63 13.37 6.78
C SER A 39 16.85 12.11 7.15
N TRP A 40 17.31 11.38 8.16
CA TRP A 40 16.59 10.20 8.64
C TRP A 40 15.26 10.58 9.31
N ASP A 41 15.24 11.66 10.10
CA ASP A 41 14.03 12.14 10.75
C ASP A 41 12.95 12.56 9.75
N VAL A 42 13.33 13.29 8.69
CA VAL A 42 12.43 13.69 7.62
C VAL A 42 11.91 12.48 6.86
N ALA A 43 12.79 11.55 6.50
CA ALA A 43 12.40 10.32 5.84
C ALA A 43 11.45 9.50 6.72
N ASN A 44 11.74 9.36 8.01
CA ASN A 44 10.91 8.60 8.95
C ASN A 44 9.53 9.22 9.11
N LEU A 45 9.47 10.55 9.23
CA LEU A 45 8.21 11.28 9.32
C LEU A 45 7.32 11.04 8.08
N LEU A 46 7.89 11.22 6.88
CA LEU A 46 7.14 11.03 5.62
C LEU A 46 6.78 9.57 5.35
N ASN A 47 7.69 8.65 5.68
CA ASN A 47 7.46 7.21 5.56
C ASN A 47 6.31 6.79 6.48
N SER A 48 6.35 7.19 7.75
CA SER A 48 5.30 6.91 8.75
C SER A 48 3.92 7.42 8.32
N ALA A 49 3.83 8.64 7.76
CA ALA A 49 2.58 9.19 7.24
C ALA A 49 2.00 8.35 6.09
N SER A 50 2.88 7.76 5.29
CA SER A 50 2.53 7.08 4.05
C SER A 50 2.23 5.60 4.26
N ARG A 51 2.57 5.00 5.42
CA ARG A 51 2.38 3.58 5.76
C ARG A 51 0.96 3.05 5.55
N VAL A 52 -0.04 3.92 5.61
CA VAL A 52 -1.44 3.55 5.38
C VAL A 52 -1.77 3.23 3.92
N CYS A 53 -0.90 3.54 2.95
CA CYS A 53 -1.22 3.44 1.52
C CYS A 53 -1.68 2.04 1.08
N VAL A 54 -1.00 0.98 1.53
CA VAL A 54 -1.34 -0.40 1.18
C VAL A 54 -2.65 -0.85 1.85
N PRO A 55 -2.84 -0.68 3.18
CA PRO A 55 -4.14 -0.87 3.84
C PRO A 55 -5.32 -0.20 3.14
N LEU A 56 -5.14 1.03 2.66
CA LEU A 56 -6.20 1.78 1.97
C LEU A 56 -6.61 1.13 0.65
N PHE A 57 -5.68 0.55 -0.12
CA PHE A 57 -6.03 -0.21 -1.32
C PHE A 57 -6.85 -1.47 -1.00
N PHE A 58 -6.54 -2.17 0.09
CA PHE A 58 -7.34 -3.31 0.55
C PHE A 58 -8.74 -2.86 1.01
N MET A 59 -8.83 -1.77 1.77
CA MET A 59 -10.11 -1.19 2.19
C MET A 59 -10.99 -0.76 1.01
N ILE A 60 -10.41 -0.09 0.01
CA ILE A 60 -11.12 0.28 -1.23
C ILE A 60 -11.61 -0.98 -1.95
N SER A 61 -10.77 -2.00 -2.06
CA SER A 61 -11.12 -3.24 -2.75
C SER A 61 -12.24 -4.00 -2.04
N GLY A 62 -12.18 -4.10 -0.71
CA GLY A 62 -13.25 -4.69 0.08
C GLY A 62 -14.56 -3.91 -0.03
N TYR A 63 -14.52 -2.58 0.00
CA TYR A 63 -15.71 -1.75 -0.20
C TYR A 63 -16.43 -2.05 -1.54
N LEU A 64 -15.64 -2.25 -2.60
CA LEU A 64 -16.15 -2.52 -3.95
C LEU A 64 -16.64 -3.97 -4.15
N PHE A 65 -16.00 -4.96 -3.52
CA PHE A 65 -16.19 -6.38 -3.85
C PHE A 65 -16.71 -7.28 -2.73
N PHE A 66 -16.79 -6.82 -1.47
CA PHE A 66 -17.38 -7.62 -0.36
C PHE A 66 -18.84 -7.24 -0.08
N GLY A 67 -19.53 -6.71 -1.09
CA GLY A 67 -20.94 -6.34 -1.03
C GLY A 67 -21.83 -7.33 -1.78
N GLU A 68 -22.94 -6.82 -2.33
CA GLU A 68 -23.79 -7.59 -3.24
C GLU A 68 -23.09 -7.92 -4.57
N ARG A 69 -22.06 -7.13 -4.91
CA ARG A 69 -21.19 -7.38 -6.05
C ARG A 69 -19.89 -7.99 -5.55
N SER A 70 -19.53 -9.12 -6.12
CA SER A 70 -18.24 -9.80 -5.90
C SER A 70 -17.28 -9.55 -7.06
N ALA A 71 -15.99 -9.85 -6.85
CA ALA A 71 -15.03 -9.84 -7.93
C ALA A 71 -15.38 -10.94 -8.94
N GLN A 72 -15.34 -10.60 -10.23
CA GLN A 72 -15.63 -11.51 -11.33
C GLN A 72 -14.32 -12.07 -11.90
N GLY A 73 -14.41 -13.18 -12.64
CA GLY A 73 -13.25 -13.80 -13.28
C GLY A 73 -12.41 -12.83 -14.12
N ARG A 74 -13.05 -11.87 -14.80
CA ARG A 74 -12.35 -10.80 -15.56
C ARG A 74 -11.48 -9.89 -14.68
N HIS A 75 -11.90 -9.61 -13.45
CA HIS A 75 -11.14 -8.76 -12.53
C HIS A 75 -9.90 -9.51 -12.01
N LEU A 76 -10.08 -10.80 -11.69
CA LEU A 76 -8.97 -11.67 -11.31
C LEU A 76 -7.98 -11.85 -12.46
N LEU A 77 -8.48 -12.15 -13.67
CA LEU A 77 -7.67 -12.28 -14.87
C LEU A 77 -6.84 -11.01 -15.11
N ARG A 78 -7.45 -9.83 -15.01
CA ARG A 78 -6.73 -8.55 -15.14
C ARG A 78 -5.57 -8.45 -14.15
N ILE A 79 -5.78 -8.78 -12.88
CA ILE A 79 -4.73 -8.72 -11.85
C ILE A 79 -3.61 -9.72 -12.13
N VAL A 80 -3.95 -10.94 -12.55
CA VAL A 80 -2.95 -11.96 -12.93
C VAL A 80 -2.16 -11.49 -14.16
N LEU A 81 -2.81 -10.96 -15.18
CA LEU A 81 -2.15 -10.40 -16.37
C LEU A 81 -1.24 -9.21 -16.00
N CYS A 82 -1.68 -8.33 -15.11
CA CYS A 82 -0.85 -7.25 -14.59
C CYS A 82 0.39 -7.79 -13.86
N LEU A 83 0.21 -8.78 -12.98
CA LEU A 83 1.32 -9.41 -12.26
C LEU A 83 2.33 -10.01 -13.24
N LEU A 84 1.88 -10.76 -14.25
CA LEU A 84 2.75 -11.34 -15.27
C LEU A 84 3.45 -10.25 -16.09
N PHE A 85 2.72 -9.24 -16.54
CA PHE A 85 3.26 -8.14 -17.33
C PHE A 85 4.33 -7.36 -16.55
N TYR A 86 4.01 -6.88 -15.35
CA TYR A 86 4.97 -6.11 -14.54
C TYR A 86 6.13 -6.97 -14.04
N SER A 87 5.93 -8.28 -13.84
CA SER A 87 7.04 -9.20 -13.56
C SER A 87 7.98 -9.32 -14.77
N ALA A 88 7.43 -9.42 -15.99
CA ALA A 88 8.23 -9.46 -17.21
C ALA A 88 8.98 -8.14 -17.44
N VAL A 89 8.32 -6.99 -17.24
CA VAL A 89 8.97 -5.68 -17.31
C VAL A 89 10.07 -5.55 -16.26
N ALA A 90 9.83 -5.97 -15.02
CA ALA A 90 10.85 -5.92 -13.96
C ALA A 90 12.04 -6.85 -14.28
N LEU A 91 11.78 -8.03 -14.86
CA LEU A 91 12.83 -8.95 -15.29
C LEU A 91 13.66 -8.36 -16.44
N ALA A 92 13.01 -7.78 -17.45
CA ALA A 92 13.68 -7.08 -18.55
C ALA A 92 14.54 -5.92 -18.03
N TYR A 93 14.03 -5.16 -17.06
CA TYR A 93 14.79 -4.10 -16.39
C TYR A 93 16.03 -4.66 -15.68
N ILE A 94 15.89 -5.70 -14.86
CA ILE A 94 17.02 -6.29 -14.14
C ILE A 94 18.07 -6.83 -15.12
N THR A 95 17.64 -7.59 -16.14
CA THR A 95 18.54 -8.24 -17.10
C THR A 95 19.33 -7.24 -17.96
N TRP A 96 18.71 -6.15 -18.40
CA TRP A 96 19.35 -5.19 -19.29
C TRP A 96 20.04 -4.02 -18.59
N LEU A 97 19.58 -3.64 -17.40
CA LEU A 97 20.04 -2.42 -16.71
C LEU A 97 20.74 -2.69 -15.39
N THR A 98 20.88 -3.95 -14.96
CA THR A 98 21.67 -4.29 -13.77
C THR A 98 22.69 -5.38 -14.10
N PRO A 99 23.90 -5.35 -13.50
CA PRO A 99 24.94 -6.34 -13.74
C PRO A 99 24.66 -7.72 -13.11
N ILE A 100 23.43 -7.98 -12.63
CA ILE A 100 23.08 -9.21 -11.92
C ILE A 100 22.72 -10.31 -12.94
N SER A 101 23.63 -11.26 -13.09
CA SER A 101 23.55 -12.39 -14.02
C SER A 101 22.30 -13.28 -13.88
N GLU A 102 21.86 -13.81 -15.02
CA GLU A 102 20.68 -14.64 -15.25
C GLU A 102 20.83 -16.04 -14.60
N GLY A 103 20.03 -16.30 -13.56
CA GLY A 103 20.00 -17.61 -12.91
C GLY A 103 18.77 -17.86 -12.04
N ARG A 104 17.66 -17.15 -12.27
CA ARG A 104 16.43 -17.36 -11.49
C ARG A 104 15.50 -18.29 -12.26
N SER A 105 15.38 -19.53 -11.78
CA SER A 105 14.39 -20.51 -12.27
C SER A 105 12.99 -19.88 -12.37
N LEU A 106 12.27 -20.12 -13.47
CA LEU A 106 10.88 -19.69 -13.68
C LEU A 106 9.96 -20.03 -12.50
N LEU A 107 10.21 -21.15 -11.82
CA LEU A 107 9.50 -21.55 -10.60
C LEU A 107 9.70 -20.57 -9.42
N LYS A 108 10.86 -19.92 -9.32
CA LYS A 108 11.12 -18.91 -8.28
C LYS A 108 10.41 -17.59 -8.56
N LEU A 109 10.07 -17.27 -9.81
CA LEU A 109 9.30 -16.06 -10.18
C LEU A 109 7.84 -16.12 -9.69
N LEU A 110 7.27 -17.33 -9.59
CA LEU A 110 5.93 -17.55 -9.07
C LEU A 110 5.88 -17.57 -7.53
N GLN A 111 7.01 -17.88 -6.87
CA GLN A 111 7.09 -18.01 -5.40
C GLN A 111 7.52 -16.73 -4.69
N LYS A 112 8.39 -15.93 -5.32
CA LYS A 112 8.86 -14.64 -4.78
C LYS A 112 8.67 -13.54 -5.82
N PRO A 113 8.20 -12.36 -5.42
CA PRO A 113 8.01 -11.26 -6.34
C PRO A 113 9.37 -10.88 -6.96
N VAL A 114 9.39 -10.68 -8.28
CA VAL A 114 10.61 -10.34 -9.05
C VAL A 114 11.25 -9.06 -8.53
N PHE A 115 10.39 -8.13 -8.12
CA PHE A 115 10.74 -6.85 -7.51
C PHE A 115 9.91 -6.63 -6.25
N TYR A 116 10.45 -5.92 -5.28
CA TYR A 116 9.85 -5.85 -3.94
C TYR A 116 8.41 -5.35 -3.92
N HIS A 117 7.97 -4.51 -4.87
CA HIS A 117 6.60 -3.96 -4.88
C HIS A 117 5.58 -4.99 -5.36
N LEU A 118 5.92 -5.94 -6.23
CA LEU A 118 4.93 -6.83 -6.84
C LEU A 118 4.20 -7.77 -5.86
N TRP A 119 4.66 -7.87 -4.61
CA TRP A 119 4.02 -8.66 -3.54
C TRP A 119 2.53 -8.34 -3.36
N PHE A 120 2.12 -7.08 -3.54
CA PHE A 120 0.73 -6.64 -3.36
C PHE A 120 -0.24 -7.38 -4.29
N PHE A 121 0.19 -7.71 -5.51
CA PHE A 121 -0.64 -8.47 -6.46
C PHE A 121 -0.99 -9.86 -5.92
N PHE A 122 -0.07 -10.54 -5.23
CA PHE A 122 -0.36 -11.84 -4.63
C PHE A 122 -1.41 -11.71 -3.52
N ALA A 123 -1.28 -10.71 -2.65
CA ALA A 123 -2.24 -10.46 -1.59
C ALA A 123 -3.64 -10.08 -2.13
N ILE A 124 -3.71 -9.23 -3.15
CA ILE A 124 -4.99 -8.79 -3.72
C ILE A 124 -5.71 -9.89 -4.53
N ILE A 125 -4.96 -10.81 -5.14
CA ILE A 125 -5.51 -12.05 -5.73
C ILE A 125 -6.28 -12.83 -4.67
N GLY A 126 -5.71 -13.01 -3.47
CA GLY A 126 -6.37 -13.68 -2.36
C GLY A 126 -7.68 -13.00 -1.96
N ILE A 127 -7.68 -11.67 -1.84
CA ILE A 127 -8.90 -10.90 -1.53
C ILE A 127 -9.99 -11.09 -2.61
N TYR A 128 -9.61 -11.12 -3.89
CA TYR A 128 -10.58 -11.25 -4.98
C TYR A 128 -11.16 -12.67 -5.04
N LEU A 129 -10.34 -13.69 -4.78
CA LEU A 129 -10.78 -15.08 -4.66
C LEU A 129 -11.74 -15.31 -3.49
N LEU A 130 -11.54 -14.60 -2.37
CA LEU A 130 -12.42 -14.66 -1.21
C LEU A 130 -13.72 -13.85 -1.39
N SER A 131 -13.74 -12.86 -2.29
CA SER A 131 -14.88 -11.97 -2.48
C SER A 131 -16.23 -12.65 -2.80
N PRO A 132 -16.35 -13.73 -3.61
CA PRO A 132 -17.62 -14.41 -3.78
C PRO A 132 -18.07 -15.21 -2.55
N LEU A 133 -17.15 -15.56 -1.65
CA LEU A 133 -17.44 -16.32 -0.43
C LEU A 133 -17.85 -15.41 0.74
N ILE A 134 -17.46 -14.14 0.69
CA ILE A 134 -17.61 -13.19 1.79
C ILE A 134 -18.50 -12.02 1.37
N GLN A 135 -19.66 -11.91 2.01
CA GLN A 135 -20.53 -10.75 1.92
C GLN A 135 -20.66 -10.07 3.28
N VAL A 136 -20.09 -8.87 3.42
CA VAL A 136 -20.16 -8.09 4.65
C VAL A 136 -21.52 -7.41 4.73
N LYS A 137 -22.34 -7.83 5.70
CA LYS A 137 -23.63 -7.22 6.01
C LYS A 137 -23.44 -5.85 6.65
N SER A 138 -24.48 -5.02 6.61
CA SER A 138 -24.50 -3.80 7.41
C SER A 138 -24.43 -4.18 8.89
N VAL A 139 -23.47 -3.58 9.60
CA VAL A 139 -23.20 -3.89 11.01
C VAL A 139 -23.36 -2.61 11.82
N GLN A 140 -23.79 -2.71 13.08
CA GLN A 140 -23.88 -1.52 13.93
C GLN A 140 -22.47 -0.99 14.25
N PRO A 141 -22.27 0.34 14.31
CA PRO A 141 -20.95 0.95 14.56
C PRO A 141 -20.24 0.42 15.81
N ARG A 142 -20.99 0.07 16.86
CA ARG A 142 -20.44 -0.50 18.11
C ARG A 142 -19.67 -1.81 17.90
N TYR A 143 -20.14 -2.69 17.00
CA TYR A 143 -19.46 -3.95 16.72
C TYR A 143 -18.15 -3.72 15.97
N VAL A 144 -18.15 -2.77 15.03
CA VAL A 144 -16.93 -2.40 14.32
C VAL A 144 -15.93 -1.73 15.25
N ALA A 145 -16.37 -0.83 16.13
CA ALA A 145 -15.50 -0.23 17.13
C ALA A 145 -14.88 -1.29 18.06
N LEU A 146 -15.68 -2.23 18.57
CA LEU A 146 -15.20 -3.33 19.40
C LEU A 146 -14.22 -4.23 18.65
N LEU A 147 -14.52 -4.59 17.40
CA LEU A 147 -13.63 -5.36 16.55
C LEU A 147 -12.30 -4.64 16.33
N VAL A 148 -12.32 -3.34 16.05
CA VAL A 148 -11.10 -2.54 15.87
C VAL A 148 -10.26 -2.50 17.14
N ILE A 149 -10.88 -2.37 18.32
CA ILE A 149 -10.18 -2.40 19.61
C ILE A 149 -9.55 -3.76 19.86
N VAL A 150 -10.31 -4.84 19.71
CA VAL A 150 -9.82 -6.21 19.89
C VAL A 150 -8.67 -6.49 18.92
N LEU A 151 -8.84 -6.13 17.64
CA LEU A 151 -7.80 -6.30 16.64
C LEU A 151 -6.57 -5.47 16.97
N ALA A 152 -6.70 -4.21 17.40
CA ALA A 152 -5.55 -3.39 17.79
C ALA A 152 -4.77 -3.98 18.97
N VAL A 153 -5.45 -4.63 19.91
CA VAL A 153 -4.80 -5.32 21.04
C VAL A 153 -4.08 -6.59 20.56
N LEU A 154 -4.75 -7.42 19.75
CA LEU A 154 -4.18 -8.67 19.21
C LEU A 154 -3.05 -8.42 18.18
N ALA A 155 -3.17 -7.33 17.44
CA ALA A 155 -2.20 -6.80 16.46
C ALA A 155 -0.91 -6.29 17.07
N ASN A 156 -0.87 -6.06 18.38
CA ASN A 156 0.29 -5.43 18.99
C ASN A 156 1.51 -6.35 18.82
N PRO A 157 2.51 -5.97 18.02
CA PRO A 157 3.67 -6.81 17.74
C PRO A 157 4.56 -7.02 18.98
N ASN A 158 4.29 -6.31 20.07
CA ASN A 158 4.92 -6.54 21.38
C ASN A 158 4.18 -7.59 22.24
N THR A 159 3.03 -8.10 21.77
CA THR A 159 2.43 -9.31 22.36
C THR A 159 3.16 -10.52 21.78
N VAL A 160 3.46 -11.50 22.64
CA VAL A 160 4.28 -12.68 22.31
C VAL A 160 3.82 -13.26 20.97
N SER A 161 4.75 -13.45 20.03
CA SER A 161 4.46 -13.99 18.70
C SER A 161 3.76 -15.34 18.85
N GLN A 162 2.44 -15.37 18.70
CA GLN A 162 1.70 -16.61 18.53
C GLN A 162 1.82 -17.07 17.08
N SER A 163 3.05 -17.14 16.56
CA SER A 163 3.28 -17.82 15.31
C SER A 163 3.03 -19.30 15.57
N LEU A 164 1.80 -19.74 15.32
CA LEU A 164 1.57 -21.09 14.85
C LEU A 164 2.55 -21.27 13.68
N GLY A 165 3.48 -22.23 13.78
CA GLY A 165 4.65 -22.34 12.92
C GLY A 165 4.35 -22.32 11.41
N PRO A 166 5.37 -22.39 10.53
CA PRO A 166 5.16 -22.31 9.09
C PRO A 166 4.14 -23.35 8.62
N PHE A 167 2.99 -22.86 8.15
CA PHE A 167 1.85 -23.70 7.76
C PHE A 167 1.98 -24.04 6.26
N HIS A 168 2.53 -25.23 5.97
CA HIS A 168 2.79 -25.68 4.60
C HIS A 168 1.55 -26.38 4.01
N TRP A 169 0.68 -25.64 3.31
CA TRP A 169 -0.50 -26.24 2.64
C TRP A 169 -0.25 -26.71 1.21
N LEU A 170 0.83 -26.28 0.55
CA LEU A 170 1.16 -26.61 -0.84
C LEU A 170 2.67 -26.83 -0.98
N PRO A 171 3.14 -27.60 -1.99
CA PRO A 171 4.56 -27.66 -2.37
C PRO A 171 5.09 -26.32 -2.91
N VAL A 172 4.24 -25.29 -2.90
CA VAL A 172 4.54 -23.91 -3.24
C VAL A 172 4.57 -23.14 -1.92
N ASN A 173 5.76 -22.70 -1.48
CA ASN A 173 5.91 -21.76 -0.37
C ASN A 173 5.39 -20.38 -0.80
N LEU A 174 4.06 -20.24 -0.92
CA LEU A 174 3.41 -18.94 -0.98
C LEU A 174 3.68 -18.28 0.37
N TYR A 175 4.55 -17.27 0.36
CA TYR A 175 4.93 -16.52 1.54
C TYR A 175 3.76 -15.61 1.98
N VAL A 176 2.72 -16.26 2.50
CA VAL A 176 1.61 -15.63 3.21
C VAL A 176 2.13 -15.51 4.63
N SER A 177 2.89 -14.45 4.93
CA SER A 177 3.28 -14.17 6.31
C SER A 177 2.02 -14.08 7.18
N GLY A 178 2.16 -14.29 8.49
CA GLY A 178 1.05 -14.21 9.45
C GLY A 178 0.24 -12.90 9.41
N ASP A 179 0.72 -11.90 8.67
CA ASP A 179 0.06 -10.62 8.39
C ASP A 179 -1.11 -10.72 7.39
N SER A 180 -1.26 -11.83 6.68
CA SER A 180 -2.22 -11.93 5.57
C SER A 180 -3.68 -11.85 6.01
N ILE A 181 -3.98 -12.25 7.24
CA ILE A 181 -5.29 -12.05 7.86
C ILE A 181 -5.62 -10.57 8.02
N TYR A 182 -4.63 -9.71 8.27
CA TYR A 182 -4.84 -8.26 8.41
C TYR A 182 -5.24 -7.62 7.10
N TYR A 183 -4.73 -8.09 5.95
CA TYR A 183 -5.18 -7.61 4.64
C TYR A 183 -6.65 -7.94 4.39
N LEU A 184 -7.10 -9.13 4.79
CA LEU A 184 -8.51 -9.49 4.76
C LEU A 184 -9.33 -8.61 5.70
N LEU A 185 -8.86 -8.38 6.93
CA LEU A 185 -9.52 -7.50 7.90
C LEU A 185 -9.64 -6.06 7.39
N TYR A 186 -8.62 -5.53 6.73
CA TYR A 186 -8.69 -4.23 6.05
C TYR A 186 -9.78 -4.21 4.99
N ALA A 187 -9.89 -5.25 4.15
CA ALA A 187 -10.96 -5.33 3.16
C ALA A 187 -12.36 -5.42 3.81
N LEU A 188 -12.53 -6.24 4.85
CA LEU A 188 -13.79 -6.37 5.60
C LEU A 188 -14.21 -5.01 6.21
N LEU A 189 -13.28 -4.33 6.87
CA LEU A 189 -13.52 -3.02 7.49
C LEU A 189 -13.77 -1.93 6.46
N GLY A 190 -13.07 -1.96 5.32
CA GLY A 190 -13.32 -1.05 4.20
C GLY A 190 -14.78 -1.11 3.74
N ARG A 191 -15.34 -2.31 3.62
CA ARG A 191 -16.77 -2.51 3.32
C ARG A 191 -17.67 -2.08 4.46
N ALA A 192 -17.41 -2.55 5.68
CA ALA A 192 -18.25 -2.26 6.83
C ALA A 192 -18.36 -0.73 7.07
N ILE A 193 -17.22 -0.05 7.17
CA ILE A 193 -17.15 1.40 7.41
C ILE A 193 -17.65 2.18 6.19
N GLY A 194 -17.33 1.73 4.97
CA GLY A 194 -17.75 2.42 3.76
C GLY A 194 -19.28 2.48 3.60
N CYS A 195 -20.02 1.49 4.12
CA CYS A 195 -21.48 1.45 4.11
C CYS A 195 -22.15 2.14 5.31
N MET A 196 -21.40 2.48 6.36
CA MET A 196 -21.97 3.14 7.55
C MET A 196 -22.28 4.61 7.32
N GLU A 197 -23.16 5.21 8.11
CA GLU A 197 -23.35 6.66 8.13
C GLU A 197 -22.38 7.31 9.10
N THR A 198 -21.24 7.77 8.58
CA THR A 198 -20.16 8.36 9.38
C THR A 198 -20.05 9.88 9.25
N ASP A 199 -20.87 10.50 8.40
CA ASP A 199 -20.77 11.92 8.05
C ASP A 199 -21.28 12.85 9.16
N LYS A 200 -20.53 12.87 10.25
CA LYS A 200 -20.72 13.76 11.39
C LYS A 200 -19.43 14.54 11.60
N ARG A 201 -19.56 15.84 11.90
CA ARG A 201 -18.41 16.74 12.11
C ARG A 201 -17.47 16.21 13.20
N GLY A 202 -18.00 15.74 14.32
CA GLY A 202 -17.21 15.16 15.42
C GLY A 202 -16.44 13.90 15.02
N ILE A 203 -17.05 13.00 14.24
CA ILE A 203 -16.39 11.78 13.75
C ILE A 203 -15.25 12.13 12.80
N SER A 204 -15.43 13.13 11.93
CA SER A 204 -14.40 13.57 11.00
C SER A 204 -13.19 14.18 11.72
N TRP A 205 -13.43 14.99 12.77
CA TRP A 205 -12.36 15.52 13.62
C TRP A 205 -11.63 14.43 14.38
N LEU A 206 -12.36 13.49 14.97
CA LEU A 206 -11.77 12.34 15.67
C LEU A 206 -10.90 11.50 14.73
N ALA A 207 -11.36 11.27 13.49
CA ALA A 207 -10.58 10.58 12.48
C ALA A 207 -9.32 11.37 12.09
N GLY A 208 -9.42 12.69 11.87
CA GLY A 208 -8.25 13.52 11.58
C GLY A 208 -7.21 13.51 12.71
N LEU A 209 -7.65 13.71 13.95
CA LEU A 209 -6.79 13.66 15.14
C LEU A 209 -6.21 12.26 15.37
N GLY A 210 -7.00 11.21 15.17
CA GLY A 210 -6.57 9.82 15.28
C GLY A 210 -5.48 9.47 14.29
N PHE A 211 -5.61 9.93 13.03
CA PHE A 211 -4.57 9.77 12.02
C PHE A 211 -3.28 10.49 12.44
N ILE A 212 -3.36 11.76 12.85
CA ILE A 212 -2.19 12.55 13.28
C ILE A 212 -1.51 11.90 14.50
N ALA A 213 -2.27 11.47 15.50
CA ALA A 213 -1.74 10.82 16.68
C ALA A 213 -1.02 9.50 16.34
N CYS A 214 -1.62 8.67 15.48
CA CYS A 214 -0.98 7.43 15.03
C CYS A 214 0.28 7.71 14.20
N TRP A 215 0.24 8.69 13.31
CA TRP A 215 1.39 9.10 12.50
C TRP A 215 2.57 9.56 13.38
N ILE A 216 2.31 10.44 14.34
CA ILE A 216 3.33 10.88 15.31
C ILE A 216 3.82 9.70 16.14
N GLY A 217 2.92 8.84 16.62
CA GLY A 217 3.26 7.65 17.40
C GLY A 217 4.18 6.69 16.65
N ILE A 218 3.90 6.40 15.38
CA ILE A 218 4.77 5.58 14.52
C ILE A 218 6.14 6.25 14.37
N THR A 219 6.16 7.55 14.06
CA THR A 219 7.41 8.30 13.86
C THR A 219 8.30 8.26 15.10
N LEU A 220 7.73 8.56 16.28
CA LEU A 220 8.44 8.57 17.55
C LEU A 220 8.85 7.16 17.99
N GLY A 221 7.95 6.18 17.84
CA GLY A 221 8.20 4.78 18.16
C GLY A 221 9.35 4.19 17.35
N THR A 222 9.36 4.41 16.04
CA THR A 222 10.47 3.98 15.16
C THR A 222 11.78 4.66 15.57
N LYS A 223 11.75 5.97 15.86
CA LYS A 223 12.96 6.70 16.29
C LYS A 223 13.49 6.21 17.63
N GLN A 224 12.61 5.91 18.57
CA GLN A 224 12.99 5.36 19.87
C GLN A 224 13.60 3.96 19.70
N MET A 225 12.99 3.11 18.88
CA MET A 225 13.50 1.76 18.61
C MET A 225 14.87 1.80 17.92
N LEU A 226 15.08 2.72 16.98
CA LEU A 226 16.39 2.96 16.36
C LEU A 226 17.45 3.31 17.42
N LYS A 227 17.11 4.19 18.37
CA LYS A 227 18.04 4.58 19.45
C LYS A 227 18.36 3.42 20.39
N ILE A 228 17.37 2.59 20.72
CA ILE A 228 17.55 1.44 21.63
C ILE A 228 18.37 0.34 20.96
N ASN A 229 18.04 -0.01 19.72
CA ASN A 229 18.67 -1.15 19.03
C ASN A 229 19.99 -0.78 18.35
N GLY A 230 20.31 0.52 18.20
CA GLY A 230 21.44 1.01 17.41
C GLY A 230 21.28 0.81 15.90
N ALA A 231 20.15 0.24 15.46
CA ALA A 231 19.83 -0.05 14.07
C ALA A 231 18.32 0.08 13.82
N PHE A 232 17.95 0.31 12.56
CA PHE A 232 16.54 0.42 12.17
C PHE A 232 15.80 -0.90 12.47
N ASN A 233 14.59 -0.75 12.98
CA ASN A 233 13.67 -1.84 13.25
C ASN A 233 12.27 -1.43 12.73
N ASP A 234 11.64 -2.32 11.98
CA ASP A 234 10.40 -2.08 11.24
C ASP A 234 9.12 -2.38 12.04
N THR A 235 9.22 -2.73 13.33
CA THR A 235 8.06 -3.09 14.19
C THR A 235 6.92 -2.08 14.11
N TRP A 236 7.22 -0.78 14.19
CA TRP A 236 6.22 0.29 14.13
C TRP A 236 5.69 0.57 12.72
N TYR A 237 6.35 0.03 11.70
CA TYR A 237 5.98 0.16 10.29
C TYR A 237 5.15 -1.02 9.78
N LEU A 238 4.98 -2.07 10.59
CA LEU A 238 4.21 -3.25 10.20
C LEU A 238 2.75 -2.89 9.90
N TYR A 239 2.23 -3.40 8.79
CA TYR A 239 0.83 -3.22 8.40
C TYR A 239 -0.14 -3.92 9.36
N CYS A 240 0.30 -4.96 10.06
CA CYS A 240 -0.48 -5.56 11.13
C CYS A 240 -0.46 -4.73 12.41
N GLY A 241 0.42 -3.72 12.54
CA GLY A 241 0.56 -2.94 13.76
C GLY A 241 -0.65 -2.05 14.08
N PRO A 242 -1.00 -1.87 15.37
CA PRO A 242 -2.23 -1.18 15.78
C PRO A 242 -2.29 0.28 15.31
N LEU A 243 -1.17 1.01 15.32
CA LEU A 243 -1.16 2.40 14.88
C LEU A 243 -1.40 2.53 13.37
N VAL A 244 -0.80 1.66 12.55
CA VAL A 244 -1.04 1.65 11.10
C VAL A 244 -2.50 1.27 10.80
N PHE A 245 -3.05 0.32 11.57
CA PHE A 245 -4.43 -0.11 11.47
C PHE A 245 -5.42 1.03 11.77
N ILE A 246 -5.26 1.71 12.91
CA ILE A 246 -6.11 2.84 13.31
C ILE A 246 -5.92 4.03 12.35
N ALA A 247 -4.70 4.31 11.90
CA ALA A 247 -4.44 5.36 10.93
C ALA A 247 -5.14 5.12 9.59
N ALA A 248 -5.14 3.88 9.08
CA ALA A 248 -5.81 3.53 7.83
C ALA A 248 -7.34 3.72 7.92
N ILE A 249 -7.95 3.25 9.02
CA ILE A 249 -9.37 3.46 9.32
C ILE A 249 -9.70 4.95 9.39
N SER A 250 -8.85 5.70 10.09
CA SER A 250 -9.01 7.13 10.28
C SER A 250 -8.99 7.88 8.95
N LEU A 251 -8.03 7.57 8.08
CA LEU A 251 -7.94 8.23 6.78
C LEU A 251 -9.08 7.84 5.84
N LEU A 252 -9.53 6.56 5.86
CA LEU A 252 -10.73 6.13 5.13
C LEU A 252 -11.97 6.95 5.53
N VAL A 253 -12.22 7.08 6.84
CA VAL A 253 -13.36 7.85 7.37
C VAL A 253 -13.26 9.32 6.99
N LEU A 254 -12.06 9.92 7.11
CA LEU A 254 -11.83 11.32 6.76
C LEU A 254 -12.11 11.60 5.28
N PHE A 255 -11.60 10.76 4.37
CA PHE A 255 -11.84 10.91 2.94
C PHE A 255 -13.31 10.72 2.58
N LYS A 256 -13.93 9.70 3.15
CA LYS A 256 -15.35 9.41 2.93
C LYS A 256 -16.26 10.56 3.36
N ASN A 257 -15.98 11.19 4.50
CA ASN A 257 -16.82 12.27 5.02
C ASN A 257 -16.50 13.64 4.39
N ARG A 258 -15.22 13.95 4.14
CA ARG A 258 -14.78 15.31 3.78
C ARG A 258 -14.36 15.48 2.34
N LEU A 259 -14.01 14.39 1.64
CA LEU A 259 -13.48 14.41 0.28
C LEU A 259 -14.37 13.61 -0.68
N ASN A 260 -15.70 13.64 -0.48
CA ASN A 260 -16.67 12.97 -1.34
C ASN A 260 -17.46 13.91 -2.27
N SER A 261 -17.28 15.23 -2.18
CA SER A 261 -18.03 16.19 -3.00
C SER A 261 -17.53 16.26 -4.44
N HIS A 262 -16.21 16.19 -4.65
CA HIS A 262 -15.59 16.35 -5.96
C HIS A 262 -14.24 15.62 -6.01
N THR A 263 -13.84 15.19 -7.20
CA THR A 263 -12.51 14.64 -7.47
C THR A 263 -11.76 15.64 -8.37
N PRO A 264 -10.75 16.36 -7.84
CA PRO A 264 -9.94 17.28 -8.63
C PRO A 264 -9.35 16.60 -9.87
N PRO A 265 -9.17 17.30 -11.00
CA PRO A 265 -8.70 16.71 -12.26
C PRO A 265 -7.38 15.93 -12.12
N MET A 266 -6.42 16.46 -11.35
CA MET A 266 -5.13 15.81 -11.10
C MET A 266 -5.31 14.48 -10.34
N LEU A 267 -6.12 14.46 -9.27
CA LEU A 267 -6.40 13.23 -8.53
C LEU A 267 -7.20 12.24 -9.38
N ALA A 268 -8.13 12.71 -10.20
CA ALA A 268 -8.86 11.85 -11.14
C ALA A 268 -7.92 11.20 -12.17
N MET A 269 -6.90 11.92 -12.65
CA MET A 269 -5.88 11.39 -13.54
C MET A 269 -5.02 10.34 -12.85
N ILE A 270 -4.48 10.63 -11.66
CA ILE A 270 -3.64 9.69 -10.89
C ILE A 270 -4.45 8.45 -10.52
N SER A 271 -5.69 8.61 -10.06
CA SER A 271 -6.58 7.49 -9.70
C SER A 271 -6.86 6.57 -10.90
N ARG A 272 -7.01 7.14 -12.10
CA ARG A 272 -7.23 6.38 -13.33
C ARG A 272 -6.01 5.53 -13.71
N TYR A 273 -4.81 6.07 -13.52
CA TYR A 273 -3.55 5.42 -13.85
C TYR A 273 -2.85 4.79 -12.64
N SER A 274 -3.55 4.61 -11.51
CA SER A 274 -2.90 4.21 -10.26
C SER A 274 -2.23 2.83 -10.36
N LEU A 275 -2.82 1.92 -11.14
CA LEU A 275 -2.31 0.57 -11.33
C LEU A 275 -1.01 0.56 -12.17
N PRO A 276 -0.93 1.23 -13.33
CA PRO A 276 0.36 1.38 -14.01
C PRO A 276 1.39 2.21 -13.27
N ILE A 277 0.99 3.28 -12.58
CA ILE A 277 1.91 4.05 -11.72
C ILE A 277 2.54 3.11 -10.68
N TYR A 278 1.70 2.28 -10.04
CA TYR A 278 2.15 1.24 -9.14
C TYR A 278 3.07 0.22 -9.82
N GLY A 279 2.81 -0.19 -11.06
CA GLY A 279 3.69 -1.12 -11.77
C GLY A 279 5.09 -0.57 -12.05
N PHE A 280 5.19 0.70 -12.46
CA PHE A 280 6.44 1.30 -12.95
C PHE A 280 7.26 2.06 -11.92
N HIS A 281 6.66 2.60 -10.85
CA HIS A 281 7.35 3.54 -9.93
C HIS A 281 8.68 2.99 -9.38
N ALA A 282 8.70 1.72 -9.02
CA ALA A 282 9.85 1.09 -8.39
C ALA A 282 11.08 1.04 -9.32
N LEU A 283 10.85 0.96 -10.65
CA LEU A 283 11.91 0.95 -11.66
C LEU A 283 12.59 2.33 -11.76
N PHE A 284 11.80 3.41 -11.73
CA PHE A 284 12.33 4.78 -11.75
C PHE A 284 13.13 5.07 -10.47
N ILE A 285 12.57 4.74 -9.30
CA ILE A 285 13.27 4.95 -8.02
C ILE A 285 14.58 4.18 -8.02
N HIS A 286 14.56 2.90 -8.38
CA HIS A 286 15.76 2.07 -8.42
C HIS A 286 16.79 2.63 -9.42
N TYR A 287 16.37 2.99 -10.63
CA TYR A 287 17.26 3.56 -11.64
C TYR A 287 17.94 4.85 -11.17
N LEU A 288 17.18 5.77 -10.58
CA LEU A 288 17.73 7.03 -10.07
C LEU A 288 18.75 6.79 -8.96
N ARG A 289 18.43 5.92 -8.00
CA ARG A 289 19.29 5.60 -6.84
C ARG A 289 20.55 4.83 -7.22
N THR A 290 20.45 3.88 -8.17
CA THR A 290 21.60 3.07 -8.59
C THR A 290 22.57 3.84 -9.49
N ASN A 291 22.09 4.82 -10.26
CA ASN A 291 22.93 5.63 -11.15
C ASN A 291 23.38 6.96 -10.53
N HIS A 292 23.15 7.18 -9.24
CA HIS A 292 23.55 8.40 -8.53
C HIS A 292 22.97 9.69 -9.13
N TYR A 293 21.74 9.64 -9.66
CA TYR A 293 20.97 10.82 -10.09
C TYR A 293 20.20 11.46 -8.93
N ASP A 294 20.60 11.13 -7.71
CA ASP A 294 19.98 11.47 -6.46
C ASP A 294 21.00 12.17 -5.54
N ASP A 295 20.53 12.97 -4.59
CA ASP A 295 21.38 13.70 -3.64
C ASP A 295 20.90 13.44 -2.22
N MET A 296 21.32 12.30 -1.67
CA MET A 296 20.96 11.90 -0.31
C MET A 296 21.46 12.87 0.78
N SER A 297 22.40 13.77 0.48
CA SER A 297 22.88 14.78 1.42
C SER A 297 21.84 15.90 1.64
N ARG A 298 20.95 16.13 0.67
CA ARG A 298 19.93 17.19 0.69
C ARG A 298 18.52 16.60 0.56
N PRO A 299 17.98 15.97 1.61
CA PRO A 299 16.70 15.25 1.57
C PRO A 299 15.52 16.12 1.11
N TRP A 300 15.55 17.42 1.43
CA TRP A 300 14.51 18.38 1.06
C TRP A 300 14.41 18.64 -0.44
N LEU A 301 15.51 18.42 -1.19
CA LEU A 301 15.54 18.55 -2.65
C LEU A 301 15.40 17.18 -3.31
N ASP A 302 16.09 16.19 -2.78
CA ASP A 302 16.10 14.83 -3.31
C ASP A 302 14.72 14.17 -3.27
N LEU A 303 14.02 14.22 -2.13
CA LEU A 303 12.74 13.54 -1.99
C LEU A 303 11.70 14.08 -2.99
N PRO A 304 11.48 15.41 -3.13
CA PRO A 304 10.60 15.95 -4.17
C PRO A 304 11.09 15.63 -5.59
N TRP A 305 12.40 15.64 -5.84
CA TRP A 305 12.98 15.34 -7.15
C TRP A 305 12.70 13.89 -7.57
N VAL A 306 13.09 12.92 -6.75
CA VAL A 306 12.89 11.50 -7.03
C VAL A 306 11.40 11.18 -7.11
N PHE A 307 10.57 11.75 -6.21
CA PHE A 307 9.12 11.61 -6.27
C PHE A 307 8.55 12.17 -7.58
N GLY A 308 8.96 13.37 -7.98
CA GLY A 308 8.47 14.07 -9.16
C GLY A 308 8.80 13.31 -10.45
N ILE A 309 10.07 12.92 -10.63
CA ILE A 309 10.49 12.11 -11.78
C ILE A 309 9.75 10.78 -11.79
N THR A 310 9.67 10.10 -10.65
CA THR A 310 9.02 8.80 -10.56
C THR A 310 7.54 8.91 -10.95
N LEU A 311 6.82 9.90 -10.42
CA LEU A 311 5.41 10.11 -10.72
C LEU A 311 5.20 10.47 -12.20
N ILE A 312 5.96 11.44 -12.72
CA ILE A 312 5.83 11.90 -14.11
C ILE A 312 6.22 10.77 -15.08
N GLY A 313 7.36 10.13 -14.88
CA GLY A 313 7.82 9.01 -15.70
C GLY A 313 6.82 7.85 -15.69
N SER A 314 6.31 7.49 -14.52
CA SER A 314 5.30 6.43 -14.41
C SER A 314 3.97 6.82 -15.06
N LEU A 315 3.55 8.08 -14.95
CA LEU A 315 2.35 8.59 -15.63
C LEU A 315 2.51 8.59 -17.16
N LEU A 316 3.67 9.00 -17.69
CA LEU A 316 3.95 8.99 -19.12
C LEU A 316 3.92 7.56 -19.67
N LEU A 317 4.56 6.61 -18.99
CA LEU A 317 4.50 5.19 -19.35
C LEU A 317 3.09 4.62 -19.21
N ALA A 318 2.34 5.02 -18.18
CA ALA A 318 0.94 4.61 -18.02
C ALA A 318 0.06 5.07 -19.19
N MET A 319 0.23 6.33 -19.62
CA MET A 319 -0.48 6.89 -20.77
C MET A 319 -0.08 6.21 -22.08
N LEU A 320 1.19 5.88 -22.26
CA LEU A 320 1.67 5.12 -23.41
C LEU A 320 1.10 3.70 -23.42
N LEU A 321 1.18 2.99 -22.28
CA LEU A 321 0.65 1.65 -22.11
C LEU A 321 -0.84 1.61 -22.45
N LYS A 322 -1.62 2.59 -21.99
CA LYS A 322 -3.05 2.69 -22.31
C LYS A 322 -3.33 2.87 -23.81
N ARG A 323 -2.44 3.51 -24.57
CA ARG A 323 -2.60 3.63 -26.03
C ARG A 323 -2.38 2.28 -26.74
N VAL A 324 -1.49 1.45 -26.20
CA VAL A 324 -1.14 0.14 -26.76
C VAL A 324 -2.14 -0.93 -26.31
N ASP A 325 -2.51 -0.94 -25.05
CA ASP A 325 -3.45 -1.88 -24.43
C ASP A 325 -4.90 -1.48 -24.69
N LYS A 326 -5.34 -1.68 -25.94
CA LYS A 326 -6.71 -1.38 -26.40
C LYS A 326 -7.80 -2.13 -25.63
N HIS A 327 -7.45 -3.24 -24.97
CA HIS A 327 -8.38 -4.10 -24.22
C HIS A 327 -8.37 -3.84 -22.70
N HIS A 328 -7.56 -2.88 -22.22
CA HIS A 328 -7.43 -2.54 -20.80
C HIS A 328 -7.10 -3.75 -19.89
N LEU A 329 -6.27 -4.65 -20.40
CA LEU A 329 -5.82 -5.85 -19.69
C LEU A 329 -4.78 -5.52 -18.62
N VAL A 330 -3.97 -4.49 -18.83
CA VAL A 330 -2.84 -4.10 -17.96
C VAL A 330 -2.71 -2.59 -17.71
N SER A 331 -3.38 -1.75 -18.51
CA SER A 331 -3.35 -0.28 -18.42
C SER A 331 -4.30 0.35 -17.40
#